data_AF-A0A368SXH0-F1
#
_entry.id   AF-A0A368SXH0-F1
#
_cell.length_a   1.000
_cell.length_b   1.000
_cell.length_c   1.000
_cell.angle_alpha   90.00
_cell.angle_beta   90.00
_cell.angle_gamma   90.00
#
_symmetry.space_group_name_H-M   'P 1'
#
loop_
_entity.id
_entity.type
_entity.pdbx_description
1 polymer ?
#
loop_
_entity_poly.entity_id
_entity_poly.type
_entity_poly.pdbx_seq_one_letter_code
_entity_poly.pdbx_strand_id
1 'polypeptide(L)'
;AEDSGAAARGPGPDASSHPFAAPGAALRAAVAAAGGSGAGTAAERTLRLRLPASAGQPLPSPELGGGPAGAVELREWYVPALVVAAPEAAGLLAALGAEADAGGPVLGAGLRHLVAVRRFAGRLASAGR
;
A
#
# COMPACT_ATOMS: atom_id res chain seq x y z
N ALA A 1 -20.81 -3.33 13.66
CA ALA A 1 -20.23 -2.49 14.72
C ALA A 1 -18.73 -2.52 14.50
N GLU A 2 -18.19 -1.50 13.84
CA GLU A 2 -16.77 -1.40 13.53
C GLU A 2 -16.09 -0.67 14.68
N ASP A 3 -15.27 -1.40 15.44
CA ASP A 3 -14.53 -0.91 16.59
C ASP A 3 -13.35 -0.05 16.11
N SER A 4 -13.58 1.27 16.03
CA SER A 4 -12.56 2.28 15.79
C SER A 4 -12.15 2.88 17.15
N GLY A 5 -11.02 2.45 17.70
CA GLY A 5 -10.55 3.04 18.96
C GLY A 5 -9.23 2.53 19.54
N ALA A 6 -8.70 1.39 19.12
CA ALA A 6 -7.43 0.92 19.69
C ALA A 6 -6.24 1.61 19.01
N ALA A 7 -5.59 2.55 19.71
CA ALA A 7 -4.23 2.96 19.40
C ALA A 7 -3.38 1.68 19.30
N ALA A 8 -2.88 1.38 18.10
CA ALA A 8 -2.13 0.17 17.85
C ALA A 8 -0.90 0.15 18.77
N ARG A 9 -0.89 -0.75 19.76
CA ARG A 9 0.32 -1.05 20.52
C ARG A 9 1.41 -1.45 19.53
N GLY A 10 2.60 -0.87 19.70
CA GLY A 10 3.76 -1.23 18.90
C GLY A 10 4.03 -2.74 18.96
N PRO A 11 4.70 -3.30 17.94
CA PRO A 11 4.97 -4.73 17.90
C PRO A 11 5.73 -5.17 19.16
N GLY A 12 5.29 -6.27 19.78
CA GLY A 12 6.09 -6.94 20.81
C GLY A 12 7.36 -7.56 20.22
N PRO A 13 8.33 -7.97 21.04
CA PRO A 13 9.62 -8.49 20.58
C PRO A 13 9.52 -9.73 19.67
N ASP A 14 8.41 -10.47 19.72
CA ASP A 14 8.17 -11.69 18.92
C ASP A 14 7.33 -11.47 17.66
N ALA A 15 6.98 -10.21 17.34
CA ALA A 15 6.16 -9.86 16.19
C ALA A 15 6.91 -10.05 14.87
N SER A 16 6.52 -11.04 14.06
CA SER A 16 7.14 -11.30 12.76
C SER A 16 6.85 -10.17 11.76
N SER A 17 7.88 -9.37 11.46
CA SER A 17 7.90 -8.45 10.33
C SER A 17 7.71 -9.23 9.02
N HIS A 18 6.95 -8.68 8.09
CA HIS A 18 6.79 -9.32 6.78
C HIS A 18 8.09 -9.22 5.97
N PRO A 19 8.66 -10.32 5.47
CA PRO A 19 10.00 -10.34 4.85
C PRO A 19 10.06 -9.57 3.53
N PHE A 20 8.93 -9.42 2.82
CA PHE A 20 8.86 -8.62 1.59
C PHE A 20 8.51 -7.15 1.85
N ALA A 21 8.30 -6.74 3.10
CA ALA A 21 7.95 -5.36 3.40
C ALA A 21 9.19 -4.46 3.41
N ALA A 22 9.13 -3.38 2.63
CA ALA A 22 10.16 -2.36 2.65
C ALA A 22 10.08 -1.53 3.95
N PRO A 23 11.21 -1.05 4.49
CA PRO A 23 11.20 -0.10 5.60
C PRO A 23 10.60 1.24 5.16
N GLY A 24 10.05 2.03 6.10
CA GLY A 24 9.35 3.27 5.77
C GLY A 24 10.19 4.31 5.02
N ALA A 25 11.50 4.37 5.26
CA ALA A 25 12.42 5.22 4.51
C ALA A 25 12.49 4.83 3.01
N ALA A 26 12.55 3.53 2.71
CA ALA A 26 12.55 3.04 1.33
C ALA A 26 11.18 3.29 0.65
N LEU A 27 10.09 3.09 1.40
CA LEU A 27 8.75 3.40 0.91
C LEU A 27 8.59 4.90 0.61
N ARG A 28 9.08 5.78 1.48
CA ARG A 28 9.05 7.23 1.27
C ARG A 28 9.85 7.64 0.03
N ALA A 29 11.04 7.06 -0.16
CA ALA A 29 11.85 7.30 -1.34
C ALA A 29 11.14 6.86 -2.63
N ALA A 30 10.48 5.68 -2.62
CA ALA A 30 9.73 5.19 -3.77
C ALA A 30 8.54 6.10 -4.13
N VAL A 31 7.80 6.59 -3.12
CA VAL A 31 6.68 7.52 -3.35
C VAL A 31 7.17 8.88 -3.85
N ALA A 32 8.29 9.39 -3.31
CA ALA A 32 8.88 10.65 -3.77
C ALA A 32 9.41 10.53 -5.21
N ALA A 33 10.06 9.42 -5.55
CA ALA A 33 10.51 9.12 -6.91
C ALA A 33 9.35 9.06 -7.90
N ALA A 34 8.19 8.56 -7.46
CA ALA A 34 6.99 8.54 -8.28
C ALA A 34 6.31 9.92 -8.44
N GLY A 35 6.93 11.02 -7.97
CA GLY A 35 6.38 12.37 -8.06
C GLY A 35 5.28 12.70 -7.04
N GLY A 36 5.09 11.86 -6.02
CA GLY A 36 4.09 12.07 -4.97
C GLY A 36 4.52 13.16 -3.98
N SER A 37 3.96 14.36 -4.10
CA SER A 37 4.28 15.51 -3.22
C SER A 37 3.87 15.35 -1.75
N GLY A 38 3.08 14.32 -1.40
CA GLY A 38 2.68 13.99 -0.02
C GLY A 38 3.60 13.00 0.72
N ALA A 39 4.67 12.51 0.10
CA ALA A 39 5.52 11.48 0.73
C ALA A 39 6.30 11.99 1.96
N GLY A 40 6.73 13.25 1.91
CA GLY A 40 7.58 13.86 2.94
C GLY A 40 6.84 14.10 4.27
N THR A 41 5.54 14.35 4.19
CA THR A 41 4.65 14.64 5.33
C THR A 41 3.88 13.40 5.80
N ALA A 42 3.91 12.31 5.04
CA ALA A 42 3.23 11.08 5.38
C ALA A 42 3.73 10.47 6.70
N ALA A 43 2.78 10.18 7.59
CA ALA A 43 3.06 9.58 8.89
C ALA A 43 3.39 8.09 8.73
N GLU A 44 4.48 7.63 9.33
CA GLU A 44 4.83 6.21 9.33
C GLU A 44 4.01 5.46 10.40
N ARG A 45 3.53 4.28 10.01
CA ARG A 45 2.79 3.36 10.89
C ARG A 45 3.22 1.93 10.61
N THR A 46 3.16 1.09 11.63
CA THR A 46 3.22 -0.36 11.44
C THR A 46 1.80 -0.90 11.50
N LEU A 47 1.35 -1.54 10.43
CA LEU A 47 0.05 -2.16 10.35
C LEU A 47 0.16 -3.64 10.70
N ARG A 48 -0.79 -4.13 11.50
CA ARG A 48 -0.99 -5.57 11.73
C ARG A 48 -1.99 -6.07 10.70
N LEU A 49 -1.52 -6.86 9.73
CA LEU A 49 -2.31 -7.37 8.61
C LEU A 49 -2.37 -8.89 8.61
N ARG A 50 -3.49 -9.45 8.16
CA ARG A 50 -3.59 -10.87 7.84
C ARG A 50 -3.31 -11.07 6.36
N LEU A 51 -2.17 -11.68 6.03
CA LEU A 51 -1.71 -11.85 4.66
C LEU A 51 -1.59 -13.33 4.27
N PRO A 52 -1.77 -13.68 2.99
CA PRO A 52 -1.64 -15.04 2.50
C PRO A 52 -0.25 -15.64 2.75
N ALA A 53 -0.24 -16.89 3.21
CA ALA A 53 0.96 -17.69 3.43
C ALA A 53 0.74 -19.14 2.95
N SER A 54 1.82 -19.83 2.59
CA SER A 54 1.87 -21.27 2.31
C SER A 54 3.02 -21.91 3.09
N ALA A 55 2.78 -23.05 3.73
CA ALA A 55 3.74 -23.73 4.59
C ALA A 55 4.41 -22.80 5.63
N GLY A 56 3.63 -21.86 6.18
CA GLY A 56 4.10 -20.86 7.13
C GLY A 56 4.94 -19.71 6.54
N GLN A 57 5.25 -19.73 5.25
CA GLN A 57 5.97 -18.67 4.54
C GLN A 57 5.01 -17.71 3.83
N PRO A 58 5.27 -16.40 3.85
CA PRO A 58 4.40 -15.44 3.15
C PRO A 58 4.47 -15.66 1.64
N LEU A 59 3.33 -15.52 0.97
CA LEU A 59 3.27 -15.61 -0.48
C LEU A 59 3.74 -14.29 -1.12
N PRO A 60 4.39 -14.35 -2.29
CA PRO A 60 4.70 -13.14 -3.05
C PRO A 60 3.41 -12.44 -3.49
N SER A 61 3.50 -11.12 -3.76
CA SER A 61 2.38 -10.37 -4.30
C SER A 61 1.93 -10.97 -5.65
N PRO A 62 0.62 -11.23 -5.85
CA PRO A 62 0.11 -11.81 -7.10
C PRO A 62 0.49 -11.00 -8.35
N GLU A 63 0.63 -9.68 -8.20
CA GLU A 63 1.03 -8.77 -9.28
C GLU A 63 2.45 -8.98 -9.80
N LEU A 64 3.31 -9.66 -9.02
CA LEU A 64 4.67 -10.01 -9.41
C LEU A 64 4.77 -11.40 -10.05
N GLY A 65 3.64 -12.10 -10.18
CA GLY A 65 3.57 -13.47 -10.68
C GLY A 65 3.91 -14.53 -9.62
N GLY A 66 3.64 -15.79 -9.97
CA GLY A 66 3.73 -16.92 -9.05
C GLY A 66 2.42 -17.18 -8.32
N GLY A 67 1.90 -18.40 -8.43
CA GLY A 67 0.73 -18.87 -7.71
C GLY A 67 1.12 -19.62 -6.43
N PRO A 68 0.19 -19.79 -5.48
CA PRO A 68 0.46 -20.60 -4.30
C PRO A 68 0.76 -22.05 -4.71
N ALA A 69 1.91 -22.57 -4.26
CA ALA A 69 2.18 -23.99 -4.26
C ALA A 69 1.60 -24.58 -2.96
N GLY A 70 0.34 -25.03 -3.01
CA GLY A 70 -0.32 -25.70 -1.89
C GLY A 70 -1.40 -24.89 -1.17
N ALA A 71 -1.77 -25.33 0.03
CA ALA A 71 -2.84 -24.73 0.82
C ALA A 71 -2.48 -23.31 1.27
N VAL A 72 -3.41 -22.38 1.08
CA VAL A 72 -3.25 -20.98 1.48
C VAL A 72 -3.94 -20.74 2.82
N GLU A 73 -3.22 -20.14 3.75
CA GLU A 73 -3.76 -19.67 5.02
C GLU A 73 -3.48 -18.18 5.23
N LEU A 74 -4.25 -17.54 6.10
CA LEU A 74 -4.04 -16.14 6.48
C LEU A 74 -3.30 -16.06 7.80
N ARG A 75 -2.06 -15.56 7.76
CA ARG A 75 -1.22 -15.34 8.94
C ARG A 75 -1.09 -13.86 9.27
N GLU A 76 -0.90 -13.55 10.55
CA GLU A 76 -0.65 -12.18 11.01
C GLU A 76 0.78 -11.75 10.72
N TRP A 77 0.93 -10.52 10.23
CA TRP A 77 2.21 -9.90 9.92
C TRP A 77 2.19 -8.42 10.31
N TYR A 78 3.38 -7.90 10.58
CA TYR A 78 3.60 -6.47 10.81
C TYR A 78 4.25 -5.85 9.58
N VAL A 79 3.64 -4.81 9.03
CA VAL A 79 4.01 -4.20 7.75
C VAL A 79 4.16 -2.68 7.93
N PRO A 80 5.34 -2.10 7.65
CA PRO A 80 5.48 -0.64 7.57
C PRO A 80 4.57 -0.04 6.49
N ALA A 81 3.96 1.09 6.82
CA ALA A 81 3.04 1.81 5.96
C ALA A 81 3.23 3.31 6.11
N LEU A 82 2.94 4.03 5.03
CA LEU A 82 2.81 5.48 5.04
C LEU A 82 1.32 5.85 5.03
N VAL A 83 0.93 6.67 6.01
CA VAL A 83 -0.41 7.26 6.08
C VAL A 83 -0.35 8.65 5.50
N VAL A 84 -1.03 8.81 4.38
CA VAL A 84 -1.09 10.06 3.61
C VAL A 84 -2.37 10.80 3.98
N ALA A 85 -2.26 12.10 4.21
CA ALA A 85 -3.43 12.91 4.53
C ALA A 85 -4.38 13.00 3.32
N ALA A 86 -5.69 13.01 3.56
CA ALA A 86 -6.71 13.12 2.52
C ALA A 86 -6.44 14.23 1.47
N PRO A 87 -6.02 15.47 1.82
CA PRO A 87 -5.74 16.51 0.82
C PRO A 87 -4.56 16.17 -0.10
N GLU A 88 -3.61 15.35 0.35
CA GLU A 88 -2.42 14.97 -0.42
C GLU A 88 -2.65 13.72 -1.28
N ALA A 89 -3.65 12.90 -0.93
CA ALA A 89 -3.94 11.63 -1.57
C ALA A 89 -4.26 11.77 -3.07
N ALA A 90 -4.99 12.82 -3.47
CA ALA A 90 -5.36 13.02 -4.87
C ALA A 90 -4.15 13.32 -5.78
N GLY A 91 -3.16 14.05 -5.26
CA GLY A 91 -1.90 14.34 -5.94
C GLY A 91 -1.03 13.09 -6.05
N LEU A 92 -0.92 12.33 -4.96
CA LEU A 92 -0.21 11.06 -4.94
C LEU A 92 -0.77 10.05 -5.96
N LEU A 93 -2.10 9.85 -5.97
CA LEU A 93 -2.74 8.94 -6.92
C LEU A 93 -2.56 9.38 -8.38
N ALA A 94 -2.44 10.69 -8.63
CA ALA A 94 -2.12 11.20 -9.96
C ALA A 94 -0.71 10.80 -10.40
N ALA A 95 0.26 10.99 -9.51
CA ALA A 95 1.67 10.76 -9.78
C ALA A 95 1.96 9.27 -9.98
N LEU A 96 1.41 8.40 -9.11
CA LEU A 96 1.50 6.95 -9.24
C LEU A 96 0.89 6.43 -10.55
N GLY A 97 -0.20 7.05 -11.02
CA GLY A 97 -0.82 6.66 -12.29
C GLY A 97 0.03 7.00 -13.51
N ALA A 98 0.71 8.14 -13.50
CA ALA A 98 1.61 8.54 -14.59
C ALA A 98 2.86 7.65 -14.65
N GLU A 99 3.41 7.30 -13.49
CA GLU A 99 4.63 6.49 -13.38
C GLU A 99 4.39 5.01 -13.69
N ALA A 100 3.24 4.46 -13.32
CA ALA A 100 2.90 3.07 -13.68
C ALA A 100 2.93 2.86 -15.21
N ASP A 101 2.53 3.87 -15.99
CA ASP A 101 2.58 3.84 -17.46
C ASP A 101 4.03 3.99 -18.00
N ALA A 102 4.95 4.52 -17.19
CA ALA A 102 6.35 4.79 -17.54
C ALA A 102 7.35 3.71 -17.05
N GLY A 103 6.87 2.59 -16.50
CA GLY A 103 7.73 1.53 -15.93
C GLY A 103 8.08 1.73 -14.45
N GLY A 104 7.32 2.55 -13.74
CA GLY A 104 7.42 2.75 -12.29
C GLY A 104 6.96 1.54 -11.46
N PRO A 105 6.65 1.73 -10.16
CA PRO A 105 6.34 0.62 -9.25
C PRO A 105 5.10 -0.16 -9.69
N VAL A 106 5.16 -1.49 -9.56
CA VAL A 106 4.00 -2.36 -9.80
C VAL A 106 2.95 -2.13 -8.70
N LEU A 107 1.80 -1.60 -9.09
CA LEU A 107 0.72 -1.27 -8.16
C LEU A 107 -0.18 -2.49 -7.89
N GLY A 108 -0.47 -2.75 -6.62
CA GLY A 108 -1.47 -3.74 -6.22
C GLY A 108 -2.88 -3.39 -6.72
N ALA A 109 -3.76 -4.39 -6.85
CA ALA A 109 -5.10 -4.21 -7.41
C ALA A 109 -5.92 -3.08 -6.76
N GLY A 110 -5.88 -2.95 -5.43
CA GLY A 110 -6.59 -1.89 -4.71
C GLY A 110 -6.08 -0.48 -5.06
N LEU A 111 -4.76 -0.30 -5.14
CA LEU A 111 -4.16 0.99 -5.48
C LEU A 111 -4.39 1.34 -6.96
N ARG A 112 -4.31 0.35 -7.87
CA ARG A 112 -4.70 0.51 -9.28
C ARG A 112 -6.14 0.99 -9.41
N HIS A 113 -7.05 0.40 -8.64
CA HIS A 113 -8.45 0.83 -8.63
C HIS A 113 -8.58 2.29 -8.16
N LEU A 114 -7.92 2.69 -7.07
CA LEU A 114 -7.96 4.08 -6.58
C LEU A 114 -7.39 5.08 -7.58
N VAL A 115 -6.31 4.74 -8.29
CA VAL A 115 -5.77 5.55 -9.39
C VAL A 115 -6.82 5.73 -10.50
N ALA A 116 -7.51 4.64 -10.89
CA ALA A 116 -8.57 4.69 -11.90
C ALA A 116 -9.77 5.55 -11.43
N VAL A 117 -10.20 5.40 -10.18
CA VAL A 117 -11.27 6.22 -9.57
C VAL A 117 -10.89 7.70 -9.58
N ARG A 118 -9.67 8.04 -9.17
CA ARG A 118 -9.18 9.43 -9.21
C ARG A 118 -9.18 10.00 -10.63
N ARG A 119 -8.73 9.22 -11.62
CA ARG A 119 -8.76 9.63 -13.04
C ARG A 119 -10.18 9.86 -13.52
N PHE A 120 -11.12 9.00 -13.13
CA PHE A 120 -12.53 9.14 -13.47
C PHE A 120 -13.14 10.39 -12.83
N ALA A 121 -12.94 10.61 -11.52
CA ALA A 121 -13.41 11.79 -10.82
C ALA A 121 -12.87 13.09 -11.44
N GLY A 122 -11.59 13.11 -11.83
CA GLY A 122 -11.01 14.25 -12.55
C GLY A 122 -11.72 14.55 -13.87
N ARG A 123 -12.10 13.52 -14.65
CA ARG A 123 -12.87 13.72 -15.89
C ARG A 123 -14.28 14.26 -15.63
N LEU A 124 -14.95 13.80 -14.57
CA LEU A 124 -16.26 14.33 -14.19
C LEU A 124 -16.18 15.82 -13.81
N ALA A 125 -15.21 16.18 -12.97
CA ALA A 125 -14.97 17.55 -12.57
C ALA A 125 -14.67 18.46 -13.78
N SER A 126 -13.83 18.01 -14.72
CA SER A 126 -13.56 18.76 -15.95
C SER A 126 -14.76 18.86 -16.90
N ALA A 127 -15.70 17.90 -16.84
CA ALA A 127 -16.93 17.91 -17.61
C ALA A 127 -18.08 18.70 -16.92
N GLY A 128 -17.84 19.28 -15.74
CA GLY A 128 -18.84 20.01 -14.96
C GLY A 128 -19.98 19.12 -14.42
N ARG A 129 -19.69 17.84 -14.14
CA ARG A 129 -20.64 16.86 -13.59
C ARG A 129 -20.26 16.43 -12.19
#